data_AF-K1T5E7-F1
#
_entry.id   AF-K1T5E7-F1
#
_cell.length_a   1.000
_cell.length_b   1.000
_cell.length_c   1.000
_cell.angle_alpha   90.00
_cell.angle_beta   90.00
_cell.angle_gamma   90.00
#
_symmetry.space_group_name_H-M   'P 1'
#
loop_
_entity.id
_entity.type
_entity.pdbx_description
1 polymer ?
#
loop_
_entity_poly.entity_id
_entity_poly.type
_entity_poly.pdbx_seq_one_letter_code
_entity_poly.pdbx_strand_id
1 'polypeptide(L)'
;MFSLLCPKSKVKIVAKMLKAIHAQESKKASREKAKAVVAELRAMKLKEAAKKVEDGIEETLTYCDFPSEHWTRIRTNNVIERLNREIRRRTRVVGTFPDGNSALMLVCARLRHVAGTQWGCKKYMNMKHLEAALDDASIAG
;
A
#
# COMPACT_ATOMS: atom_id res chain seq x y z
N MET A 1 0.86 5.34 -8.54
CA MET A 1 0.58 6.80 -8.57
C MET A 1 1.82 7.66 -8.95
N PHE A 2 3.06 7.16 -8.82
CA PHE A 2 4.28 7.91 -9.18
C PHE A 2 4.70 7.87 -10.66
N SER A 3 4.03 7.08 -11.51
CA SER A 3 4.42 6.90 -12.92
C SER A 3 4.18 8.12 -13.82
N LEU A 4 3.40 9.10 -13.35
CA LEU A 4 3.15 10.37 -14.05
C LEU A 4 4.13 11.48 -13.65
N LEU A 5 4.78 11.36 -12.49
CA LEU A 5 5.66 12.39 -11.92
C LEU A 5 7.14 12.15 -12.21
N CYS A 6 7.47 10.97 -12.75
CA CYS A 6 8.84 10.55 -12.98
C CYS A 6 8.97 9.93 -14.38
N PRO A 7 10.01 10.26 -15.17
CA PRO A 7 10.27 9.63 -16.45
C PRO A 7 10.33 8.11 -16.32
N LYS A 8 9.76 7.37 -17.29
CA LYS A 8 9.68 5.88 -17.25
C LYS A 8 11.03 5.21 -16.99
N SER A 9 12.13 5.81 -17.43
CA SER A 9 13.51 5.35 -17.18
C SER A 9 13.91 5.37 -15.70
N LYS A 10 13.43 6.35 -14.93
CA LYS A 10 13.80 6.58 -13.52
C LYS A 10 12.79 5.98 -12.52
N VAL A 11 11.60 5.58 -12.95
CA VAL A 11 10.56 5.00 -12.08
C VAL A 11 11.07 3.79 -11.28
N LYS A 12 11.89 2.92 -11.88
CA LYS A 12 12.46 1.76 -11.19
C LYS A 12 13.42 2.16 -10.07
N ILE A 13 14.19 3.23 -10.26
CA ILE A 13 15.17 3.74 -9.29
C ILE A 13 14.42 4.37 -8.11
N VAL A 14 13.47 5.27 -8.40
CA VAL A 14 12.63 5.91 -7.37
C VAL A 14 11.86 4.86 -6.55
N ALA A 15 11.32 3.83 -7.19
CA ALA A 15 10.63 2.75 -6.47
C ALA A 15 11.56 1.99 -5.52
N LYS A 16 12.83 1.78 -5.88
CA LYS A 16 13.82 1.15 -4.97
C LYS A 16 14.16 2.06 -3.79
N MET A 17 14.33 3.36 -4.02
CA MET A 17 14.58 4.35 -2.97
C MET A 17 13.43 4.41 -1.97
N LEU A 18 12.19 4.44 -2.45
CA LEU A 18 11.01 4.40 -1.59
C LEU A 18 10.93 3.10 -0.79
N LYS A 19 11.22 1.95 -1.40
CA LYS A 19 11.31 0.68 -0.66
C LYS A 19 12.38 0.72 0.43
N ALA A 20 13.51 1.39 0.21
CA ALA A 20 14.57 1.51 1.20
C ALA A 20 14.17 2.36 2.41
N ILE A 21 13.33 3.40 2.23
CA ILE A 21 12.77 4.19 3.35
C ILE A 21 11.91 3.31 4.26
N HIS A 22 11.05 2.49 3.65
CA HIS A 22 10.07 1.66 4.34
C HIS A 22 10.63 0.32 4.84
N ALA A 23 11.87 -0.01 4.49
CA ALA A 23 12.57 -1.20 4.98
C ALA A 23 13.28 -0.95 6.31
N GLN A 24 13.35 0.31 6.78
CA GLN A 24 13.94 0.63 8.07
C GLN A 24 12.99 0.24 9.21
N GLU A 25 13.58 -0.29 10.29
CA GLU A 25 12.86 -0.82 11.46
C GLU A 25 12.41 0.28 12.44
N SER A 26 12.93 1.50 12.30
CA SER A 26 12.64 2.61 13.21
C SER A 26 12.07 3.83 12.49
N LYS A 27 11.00 4.41 13.06
CA LYS A 27 10.36 5.65 12.56
C LYS A 27 11.36 6.80 12.41
N LYS A 28 12.34 6.90 13.31
CA LYS A 28 13.42 7.91 13.25
C LYS A 28 14.35 7.65 12.06
N ALA A 29 14.81 6.41 11.89
CA ALA A 29 15.66 6.01 10.77
C ALA A 29 14.95 6.16 9.40
N SER A 30 13.65 5.85 9.33
CA SER A 30 12.86 6.08 8.12
C SER A 30 12.76 7.56 7.77
N ARG A 31 12.55 8.45 8.75
CA ARG A 31 12.53 9.91 8.51
C ARG A 31 13.88 10.43 8.00
N GLU A 32 14.98 10.01 8.58
CA GLU A 32 16.32 10.40 8.12
C GLU A 32 16.60 9.90 6.70
N LYS A 33 16.27 8.64 6.42
CA LYS A 33 16.42 8.09 5.07
C LYS A 33 15.51 8.80 4.06
N ALA A 34 14.31 9.20 4.47
CA ALA A 34 13.40 9.93 3.61
C ALA A 34 13.94 11.33 3.27
N LYS A 35 14.54 12.04 4.23
CA LYS A 35 15.24 13.31 3.96
C LYS A 35 16.38 13.13 2.96
N ALA A 36 17.17 12.07 3.09
CA ALA A 36 18.24 11.75 2.15
C ALA A 36 17.70 11.46 0.74
N VAL A 37 16.60 10.70 0.63
CA VAL A 37 15.95 10.40 -0.66
C VAL A 37 15.33 11.67 -1.27
N VAL A 38 14.75 12.57 -0.48
CA VAL A 38 14.23 13.85 -0.98
C VAL A 38 15.35 14.71 -1.56
N ALA A 39 16.50 14.78 -0.89
CA ALA A 39 17.68 15.48 -1.41
C ALA A 39 18.16 14.88 -2.73
N GLU A 40 18.22 13.55 -2.82
CA GLU A 40 18.61 12.84 -4.04
C GLU A 40 17.60 13.04 -5.19
N LEU A 41 16.30 13.02 -4.91
CA LEU A 41 15.24 13.30 -5.88
C LEU A 41 15.31 14.74 -6.41
N ARG A 42 15.61 15.71 -5.54
CA ARG A 42 15.84 17.12 -5.94
C ARG A 42 17.08 17.24 -6.83
N ALA A 43 18.17 16.55 -6.50
CA ALA A 43 19.37 16.50 -7.34
C ALA A 43 19.09 15.88 -8.73
N MET A 44 18.21 14.89 -8.80
CA MET A 44 17.77 14.27 -10.05
C MET A 44 16.77 15.13 -10.87
N LYS A 45 16.49 16.37 -10.44
CA LYS A 45 15.52 17.33 -11.01
C LYS A 45 14.06 16.85 -10.95
N LEU A 46 13.72 15.95 -10.01
CA LEU A 46 12.37 15.42 -9.83
C LEU A 46 11.64 16.14 -8.70
N LYS A 47 11.40 17.45 -8.88
CA LYS A 47 10.83 18.32 -7.83
C LYS A 47 9.45 17.85 -7.34
N GLU A 48 8.57 17.45 -8.25
CA GLU A 48 7.22 16.97 -7.91
C GLU A 48 7.24 15.64 -7.14
N ALA A 49 8.16 14.74 -7.49
CA ALA A 49 8.33 13.48 -6.77
C ALA A 49 8.87 13.72 -5.36
N ALA A 50 9.83 14.64 -5.22
CA ALA A 50 10.38 15.04 -3.93
C ALA A 50 9.30 15.67 -3.02
N LYS A 51 8.50 16.61 -3.55
CA LYS A 51 7.40 17.23 -2.81
C LYS A 51 6.38 16.21 -2.33
N LYS A 52 5.97 15.29 -3.21
CA LYS A 52 4.99 14.25 -2.86
C LYS A 52 5.52 13.25 -1.82
N VAL A 53 6.82 13.03 -1.77
CA VAL A 53 7.45 12.24 -0.71
C VAL A 53 7.46 13.04 0.59
N GLU A 54 7.86 14.30 0.57
CA GLU A 54 7.86 15.20 1.73
C GLU A 54 6.49 15.32 2.39
N ASP A 55 5.44 15.58 1.59
CA ASP A 55 4.07 15.70 2.07
C ASP A 55 3.50 14.35 2.56
N GLY A 56 3.92 13.23 1.95
CA GLY A 56 3.37 11.90 2.22
C GLY A 56 4.11 11.06 3.25
N ILE A 57 5.32 11.45 3.69
CA ILE A 57 6.14 10.67 4.64
C ILE A 57 5.40 10.47 5.97
N GLU A 58 4.78 11.51 6.51
CA GLU A 58 4.13 11.41 7.83
C GLU A 58 2.90 10.49 7.76
N GLU A 59 2.06 10.63 6.74
CA GLU A 59 0.93 9.72 6.52
C GLU A 59 1.39 8.28 6.28
N THR A 60 2.45 8.09 5.50
CA THR A 60 2.97 6.74 5.20
C THR A 60 3.69 6.10 6.37
N LEU A 61 4.16 6.85 7.36
CA LEU A 61 4.82 6.28 8.55
C LEU A 61 3.86 5.94 9.70
N THR A 62 2.58 6.29 9.59
CA THR A 62 1.57 5.95 10.61
C THR A 62 1.44 4.45 10.87
N TYR A 63 1.78 3.58 9.91
CA TYR A 63 1.76 2.13 10.14
C TYR A 63 2.81 1.67 11.17
N CYS A 64 3.87 2.45 11.40
CA CYS A 64 4.91 2.12 12.38
C CYS A 64 4.40 2.20 13.83
N ASP A 65 3.23 2.82 14.05
CA ASP A 65 2.61 2.92 15.38
C ASP A 65 1.82 1.64 15.74
N PHE A 66 1.71 0.68 14.81
CA PHE A 66 1.12 -0.64 15.04
C PHE A 66 2.19 -1.71 15.35
N PRO A 67 1.80 -2.91 15.83
CA PRO A 67 2.73 -4.03 15.96
C PRO A 67 3.40 -4.41 14.62
N SER A 68 4.67 -4.82 14.68
CA SER A 68 5.49 -5.14 13.50
C SER A 68 4.88 -6.22 12.60
N GLU A 69 4.13 -7.15 13.20
CA GLU A 69 3.40 -8.23 12.54
C GLU A 69 2.30 -7.70 11.59
N HIS A 70 1.79 -6.50 11.87
CA HIS A 70 0.75 -5.85 11.08
C HIS A 70 1.31 -4.93 9.99
N TRP A 71 2.56 -4.48 10.09
CA TRP A 71 3.15 -3.50 9.17
C TRP A 71 3.03 -3.91 7.71
N THR A 72 3.34 -5.16 7.38
CA THR A 72 3.28 -5.63 5.99
C THR A 72 1.85 -5.62 5.43
N ARG A 73 0.84 -5.87 6.28
CA ARG A 73 -0.58 -5.91 5.88
C ARG A 73 -1.18 -4.52 5.77
N ILE A 74 -0.80 -3.58 6.63
CA ILE A 74 -1.24 -2.17 6.56
C ILE A 74 -0.57 -1.47 5.36
N ARG A 75 0.73 -1.69 5.18
CA ARG A 75 1.54 -1.02 4.16
C ARG A 75 1.21 -1.44 2.74
N THR A 76 0.71 -2.65 2.53
CA THR A 76 0.53 -3.20 1.17
C THR A 76 -0.94 -3.36 0.79
N ASN A 77 -1.32 -2.79 -0.34
CA ASN A 77 -2.65 -2.96 -0.91
C ASN A 77 -2.77 -4.18 -1.85
N ASN A 78 -1.90 -5.17 -1.66
CA ASN A 78 -1.70 -6.30 -2.58
C ASN A 78 -3.01 -7.09 -2.82
N VAL A 79 -3.84 -7.22 -1.79
CA VAL A 79 -5.09 -7.97 -1.85
C VAL A 79 -6.11 -7.28 -2.75
N ILE A 80 -6.30 -5.96 -2.61
CA ILE A 80 -7.21 -5.18 -3.46
C ILE A 80 -6.64 -5.07 -4.88
N GLU A 81 -5.34 -4.86 -5.03
CA GLU A 81 -4.72 -4.82 -6.36
C GLU A 81 -4.89 -6.14 -7.13
N ARG A 82 -4.73 -7.28 -6.44
CA ARG A 82 -4.96 -8.61 -7.03
C ARG A 82 -6.42 -8.77 -7.46
N LEU A 83 -7.37 -8.33 -6.62
CA LEU A 83 -8.79 -8.36 -6.93
C LEU A 83 -9.12 -7.48 -8.15
N ASN A 84 -8.63 -6.24 -8.17
CA ASN A 84 -8.83 -5.31 -9.29
C ASN A 84 -8.25 -5.85 -10.60
N ARG A 85 -7.09 -6.51 -10.54
CA ARG A 85 -6.49 -7.16 -11.71
C ARG A 85 -7.35 -8.30 -12.23
N GLU A 86 -7.92 -9.11 -11.33
CA GLU A 86 -8.83 -10.20 -11.69
C GLU A 86 -10.14 -9.67 -12.30
N ILE A 87 -10.72 -8.61 -11.72
CA ILE A 87 -11.90 -7.94 -12.28
C ILE A 87 -11.61 -7.46 -13.70
N ARG A 88 -10.50 -6.74 -13.91
CA ARG A 88 -10.08 -6.27 -15.24
C ARG A 88 -9.85 -7.41 -16.23
N ARG A 89 -9.30 -8.54 -15.78
CA ARG A 89 -9.10 -9.71 -16.64
C ARG A 89 -10.42 -10.30 -17.11
N ARG A 90 -11.40 -10.42 -16.20
CA ARG A 90 -12.73 -10.98 -16.51
C ARG A 90 -13.57 -10.06 -17.36
N THR A 91 -13.54 -8.76 -17.11
CA THR A 91 -14.27 -7.79 -17.95
C THR A 91 -13.67 -7.70 -19.36
N ARG A 92 -12.34 -7.86 -19.50
CA ARG A 92 -11.69 -7.84 -20.82
C ARG A 92 -12.15 -8.99 -21.75
N VAL A 93 -12.48 -10.15 -21.19
CA VAL A 93 -12.95 -11.31 -21.99
C VAL A 93 -14.35 -11.07 -22.55
N VAL A 94 -15.21 -10.36 -21.81
CA VAL A 94 -16.56 -10.03 -22.27
C VAL A 94 -16.53 -9.00 -23.39
N GLY A 95 -15.50 -8.13 -23.43
CA GLY A 95 -15.26 -7.16 -24.50
C GLY A 95 -16.21 -5.97 -24.43
N THR A 96 -17.49 -6.20 -24.70
CA THR A 96 -18.57 -5.21 -24.71
C THR A 96 -19.78 -5.73 -23.94
N PHE A 97 -20.22 -4.95 -22.97
CA PHE A 97 -21.40 -5.29 -22.17
C PHE A 97 -22.66 -4.68 -22.80
N PRO A 98 -23.79 -5.40 -22.77
CA PRO A 98 -25.06 -4.90 -23.29
C PRO A 98 -25.62 -3.73 -22.46
N ASP A 99 -25.36 -3.69 -21.14
CA ASP A 99 -25.66 -2.54 -20.29
C ASP A 99 -24.66 -2.41 -19.11
N GLY A 100 -24.76 -1.29 -18.38
CA GLY A 100 -23.93 -1.04 -17.19
C GLY A 100 -24.24 -1.98 -16.02
N ASN A 101 -25.50 -2.42 -15.85
CA ASN A 101 -25.89 -3.33 -14.77
C ASN A 101 -25.29 -4.73 -14.96
N SER A 102 -25.13 -5.18 -16.19
CA SER A 102 -24.53 -6.47 -16.57
C SER A 102 -23.05 -6.49 -16.19
N ALA A 103 -22.35 -5.36 -16.41
CA ALA A 103 -20.98 -5.19 -15.95
C ALA A 103 -20.90 -5.18 -14.41
N LEU A 104 -21.81 -4.44 -13.76
CA LEU A 104 -21.89 -4.40 -12.29
C LEU A 104 -22.15 -5.78 -11.69
N MET A 105 -23.09 -6.54 -12.23
CA MET A 105 -23.41 -7.90 -11.79
C MET A 105 -22.19 -8.82 -11.84
N LEU A 106 -21.41 -8.77 -12.93
CA LEU A 106 -20.20 -9.57 -13.06
C LEU A 106 -19.15 -9.21 -12.00
N VAL A 107 -18.98 -7.91 -11.74
CA VAL A 107 -18.08 -7.42 -10.68
C VAL A 107 -18.57 -7.88 -9.31
N CYS A 108 -19.85 -7.65 -8.98
CA CYS A 108 -20.47 -8.04 -7.73
C CYS A 108 -20.42 -9.55 -7.48
N ALA A 109 -20.71 -10.36 -8.50
CA ALA A 109 -20.58 -11.81 -8.43
C ALA A 109 -19.14 -12.22 -8.11
N ARG A 110 -18.15 -11.56 -8.73
CA ARG A 110 -16.74 -11.84 -8.43
C ARG A 110 -16.35 -11.43 -7.00
N LEU A 111 -16.79 -10.25 -6.56
CA LEU A 111 -16.57 -9.77 -5.19
C LEU A 111 -17.14 -10.75 -4.17
N ARG A 112 -18.39 -11.17 -4.34
CA ARG A 112 -19.06 -12.13 -3.45
C ARG A 112 -18.31 -13.46 -3.38
N HIS A 113 -17.87 -13.98 -4.52
CA HIS A 113 -17.10 -15.22 -4.54
C HIS A 113 -15.75 -15.10 -3.81
N VAL A 114 -15.00 -14.01 -4.02
CA VAL A 114 -13.72 -13.79 -3.32
C VAL A 114 -13.93 -13.59 -1.83
N ALA A 115 -14.97 -12.86 -1.43
CA ALA A 115 -15.36 -12.68 -0.05
C ALA A 115 -15.67 -14.03 0.62
N GLY A 116 -16.46 -14.90 -0.02
CA GLY A 116 -16.85 -16.20 0.54
C GLY A 116 -15.74 -17.26 0.56
N THR A 117 -14.79 -17.23 -0.38
CA THR A 117 -13.80 -18.32 -0.54
C THR A 117 -12.41 -17.98 -0.03
N GLN A 118 -11.98 -16.72 -0.12
CA GLN A 118 -10.60 -16.31 0.17
C GLN A 118 -10.52 -15.44 1.41
N TRP A 119 -11.42 -14.47 1.56
CA TRP A 119 -11.35 -13.49 2.63
C TRP A 119 -12.10 -13.95 3.88
N GLY A 120 -13.25 -14.61 3.72
CA GLY A 120 -14.05 -15.11 4.85
C GLY A 120 -13.38 -16.23 5.64
N CYS A 121 -12.46 -16.98 5.02
CA CYS A 121 -11.79 -18.12 5.67
C CYS A 121 -10.46 -17.74 6.36
N LYS A 122 -9.97 -16.50 6.22
CA LYS A 122 -8.65 -16.10 6.71
C LYS A 122 -8.74 -14.94 7.68
N LYS A 123 -8.10 -15.08 8.85
CA LYS A 123 -7.92 -13.98 9.80
C LYS A 123 -6.94 -12.96 9.21
N TYR A 124 -7.45 -11.85 8.67
CA TYR A 124 -6.64 -10.83 7.99
C TYR A 124 -5.75 -10.04 8.96
N MET A 125 -6.26 -9.66 10.13
CA MET A 125 -5.49 -9.05 11.22
C MET A 125 -5.73 -9.82 12.52
N ASN A 126 -4.67 -10.07 13.29
CA ASN A 126 -4.82 -10.74 14.57
C ASN A 126 -4.90 -9.70 15.69
N MET A 127 -6.12 -9.40 16.13
CA MET A 127 -6.41 -8.39 17.15
C MET A 127 -5.69 -8.65 18.49
N LYS A 128 -5.31 -9.90 18.78
CA LYS A 128 -4.53 -10.25 19.98
C LYS A 128 -3.19 -9.52 20.07
N HIS A 129 -2.56 -9.20 18.94
CA HIS A 129 -1.30 -8.44 18.94
C HIS A 129 -1.52 -6.94 19.24
N LEU A 130 -2.72 -6.42 18.98
CA LEU A 130 -3.11 -5.07 19.35
C LEU A 130 -3.43 -4.99 20.84
N GLU A 131 -4.14 -5.99 21.39
CA GLU A 131 -4.43 -6.10 22.81
C GLU A 131 -3.14 -6.23 23.64
N ALA A 132 -2.23 -7.12 23.26
CA ALA A 132 -0.94 -7.27 23.95
C ALA A 132 -0.10 -5.99 23.94
N ALA A 133 -0.09 -5.25 22.82
CA ALA A 133 0.63 -3.98 22.72
C ALA A 133 0.00 -2.86 23.58
N LEU A 134 -1.31 -2.93 23.86
CA LEU A 134 -1.99 -2.01 24.78
C LEU A 134 -1.73 -2.37 26.23
N ASP A 135 -1.69 -3.67 26.55
CA ASP A 135 -1.38 -4.15 27.90
C ASP A 135 0.06 -3.81 28.30
N ASP A 136 1.04 -4.01 27.41
CA ASP A 136 2.45 -3.61 27.63
C ASP A 136 2.59 -2.09 27.83
N ALA A 137 1.80 -1.28 27.12
CA ALA A 137 1.77 0.17 27.29
C ALA A 137 1.11 0.61 28.62
N SER A 138 0.20 -0.19 29.17
CA SER A 138 -0.46 0.06 30.46
C SER A 138 0.38 -0.37 31.68
N ILE A 139 1.26 -1.35 31.51
CA ILE A 139 2.18 -1.84 32.55
C ILE A 139 3.44 -0.96 32.66
N ALA A 140 3.79 -0.25 31.58
CA ALA A 140 4.93 0.67 31.54
C ALA A 140 4.59 2.14 31.89
N GLY A 141 3.34 2.43 32.28
CA GLY A 141 2.88 3.74 32.78
C GLY A 141 2.76 3.76 34.29
#